data_AF-A0AAV0VWQ9-F1
#
_entry.id   AF-A0AAV0VWQ9-F1
#
_cell.length_a   1.000
_cell.length_b   1.000
_cell.length_c   1.000
_cell.angle_alpha   90.00
_cell.angle_beta   90.00
_cell.angle_gamma   90.00
#
_symmetry.space_group_name_H-M   'P 1'
#
loop_
_entity.id
_entity.type
_entity.pdbx_description
1 polymer ?
#
loop_
_entity_poly.entity_id
_entity_poly.type
_entity_poly.pdbx_seq_one_letter_code
_entity_poly.pdbx_strand_id
1 'polypeptide(L)'
;MVKAGKVLTTFYPKMLHLTCLAHRFHRVAETVRAQFPLVDSLIATIKKVFLKAPSRVLKLKELYPNLCHPPEPIITRWGTWLAAVKYYSNNFEKIKDVISNLDSDNAIYYAK
;
A
#
# COMPACT_ATOMS: atom_id res chain seq x y z
N MET A 1 5.72 17.31 13.77
CA MET A 1 5.01 17.82 14.96
C MET A 1 5.93 18.40 16.04
N VAL A 2 7.17 17.89 16.22
CA VAL A 2 8.09 18.41 17.25
C VAL A 2 8.48 19.88 17.05
N LYS A 3 8.81 20.31 15.82
CA LYS A 3 9.14 21.72 15.54
C LYS A 3 7.99 22.67 15.88
N ALA A 4 6.77 22.33 15.46
CA ALA A 4 5.57 23.10 15.79
C ALA A 4 5.30 23.11 17.31
N GLY A 5 5.47 21.96 17.98
CA GLY A 5 5.34 21.88 19.44
C GLY A 5 6.27 22.85 20.18
N LYS A 6 7.54 22.94 19.77
CA LYS A 6 8.51 23.89 20.35
C LYS A 6 8.12 25.36 20.18
N VAL A 7 7.51 25.71 19.04
CA VAL A 7 7.03 27.08 18.81
C VAL A 7 5.81 27.37 19.68
N LEU A 8 4.87 26.42 19.75
CA LEU A 8 3.64 26.57 20.52
C LEU A 8 3.90 26.66 22.03
N THR A 9 4.92 26.00 22.56
CA THR A 9 5.29 26.10 23.98
C THR A 9 5.70 27.52 24.40
N THR A 10 6.20 28.35 23.47
CA THR A 10 6.50 29.76 23.75
C THR A 10 5.24 30.58 23.99
N PHE A 11 4.17 30.30 23.24
CA PHE A 11 2.88 30.99 23.38
C PHE A 11 2.00 30.38 24.48
N TYR A 12 2.18 29.10 24.78
CA TYR A 12 1.40 28.33 25.75
C TYR A 12 2.32 27.60 26.73
N PRO A 13 2.85 28.28 27.77
CA PRO A 13 3.88 27.73 28.65
C PRO A 13 3.41 26.54 29.51
N LYS A 14 2.11 26.33 29.66
CA LYS A 14 1.51 25.16 30.35
C LYS A 14 1.13 24.01 29.41
N MET A 15 1.38 24.14 28.10
CA MET A 15 1.03 23.11 27.12
C MET A 15 1.95 21.89 27.28
N LEU A 16 1.37 20.71 27.46
CA LEU A 16 2.08 19.45 27.38
C LEU A 16 2.06 18.93 25.93
N HIS A 17 3.21 18.95 25.27
CA HIS A 17 3.33 18.38 23.92
C HIS A 17 3.60 16.87 23.98
N LEU A 18 2.59 16.06 23.63
CA LEU A 18 2.76 14.62 23.43
C LEU A 18 2.95 14.30 21.94
N THR A 19 3.98 13.53 21.61
CA THR A 19 4.08 12.94 20.26
C THR A 19 3.17 11.73 20.16
N CYS A 20 2.18 11.80 19.26
CA CYS A 20 1.28 10.69 18.96
C CYS A 20 2.06 9.42 18.59
N LEU A 21 1.83 8.33 19.32
CA LEU A 21 2.47 7.03 19.07
C LEU A 21 2.13 6.49 17.69
N ALA A 22 0.88 6.64 17.23
CA ALA A 22 0.47 6.24 15.88
C ALA A 22 1.28 6.98 14.80
N HIS A 23 1.59 8.27 15.01
CA HIS A 23 2.46 9.01 14.09
C HIS A 23 3.88 8.45 14.06
N ARG A 24 4.43 8.05 15.21
CA ARG A 24 5.74 7.40 15.28
C ARG A 24 5.76 6.05 14.54
N PHE A 25 4.76 5.20 14.77
CA PHE A 25 4.65 3.92 14.04
C PHE A 25 4.51 4.11 12.53
N HIS A 26 3.72 5.09 12.09
CA HIS A 26 3.62 5.42 10.67
C HIS A 26 4.98 5.82 10.09
N ARG A 27 5.76 6.67 10.79
CA ARG A 27 7.11 7.04 10.33
C ARG A 27 8.05 5.85 10.23
N VAL A 28 8.00 4.93 11.19
CA VAL A 28 8.78 3.68 11.12
C VAL A 28 8.38 2.85 9.89
N ALA A 29 7.07 2.67 9.65
CA ALA A 29 6.59 1.95 8.48
C ALA A 29 7.02 2.60 7.16
N GLU A 30 6.99 3.93 7.06
CA GLU A 30 7.48 4.66 5.89
C GLU A 30 8.98 4.52 5.70
N THR A 31 9.77 4.54 6.79
CA THR A 31 11.22 4.28 6.71
C THR A 31 11.48 2.88 6.20
N VAL A 32 10.75 1.87 6.69
CA VAL A 32 10.87 0.48 6.20
C VAL A 32 10.53 0.43 4.71
N ARG A 33 9.39 0.99 4.28
CA ARG A 33 9.02 1.05 2.86
C ARG A 33 10.11 1.67 1.99
N ALA A 34 10.70 2.77 2.44
CA ALA A 34 11.76 3.46 1.70
C ALA A 34 13.04 2.62 1.52
N GLN A 35 13.31 1.63 2.38
CA GLN A 35 14.43 0.70 2.21
C GLN A 35 14.16 -0.38 1.14
N PHE A 36 12.91 -0.56 0.69
CA PHE A 36 12.52 -1.60 -0.27
C PHE A 36 11.82 -1.01 -1.51
N PRO A 37 12.50 -0.17 -2.30
CA PRO A 37 11.88 0.53 -3.44
C PRO A 37 11.37 -0.43 -4.52
N LEU A 38 12.03 -1.58 -4.72
CA LEU A 38 11.58 -2.59 -5.70
C LEU A 38 10.27 -3.27 -5.27
N VAL A 39 10.14 -3.59 -3.97
CA VAL A 39 8.90 -4.17 -3.43
C VAL A 39 7.77 -3.15 -3.49
N ASP A 40 8.06 -1.89 -3.16
CA ASP A 40 7.08 -0.81 -3.26
C ASP A 40 6.58 -0.63 -4.70
N SER A 41 7.50 -0.63 -5.67
CA SER A 41 7.19 -0.56 -7.10
C SER A 41 6.39 -1.76 -7.59
N LEU A 42 6.74 -2.97 -7.14
CA LEU A 42 5.99 -4.20 -7.46
C LEU A 42 4.53 -4.09 -6.97
N ILE A 43 4.33 -3.73 -5.70
CA ILE A 43 3.00 -3.58 -5.10
C ILE A 43 2.19 -2.52 -5.84
N ALA A 44 2.80 -1.37 -6.15
CA ALA A 44 2.15 -0.29 -6.89
C ALA A 44 1.78 -0.71 -8.32
N THR A 45 2.63 -1.49 -8.98
CA THR A 45 2.40 -1.96 -10.36
C THR A 45 1.31 -3.02 -10.41
N ILE A 46 1.36 -4.03 -9.54
CA ILE A 46 0.30 -5.05 -9.48
C ILE A 46 -1.04 -4.42 -9.11
N LYS A 47 -1.07 -3.43 -8.21
CA LYS A 47 -2.29 -2.66 -7.92
C LYS A 47 -2.88 -2.07 -9.21
N LYS A 48 -2.07 -1.46 -10.08
CA LYS A 48 -2.54 -0.89 -11.35
C LYS A 48 -3.12 -1.93 -12.29
N VAL A 49 -2.67 -3.19 -12.24
CA VAL A 49 -3.23 -4.27 -13.05
C VAL A 49 -4.71 -4.49 -12.72
N PHE A 50 -5.08 -4.48 -11.44
CA PHE A 50 -6.46 -4.75 -11.00
C PHE A 50 -7.31 -3.48 -10.84
N LEU A 51 -6.69 -2.30 -10.76
CA LEU A 51 -7.37 -1.03 -10.56
C LEU A 51 -8.34 -0.75 -11.73
N LYS A 52 -9.64 -0.62 -11.40
CA LYS A 52 -10.72 -0.35 -12.37
C LYS A 52 -10.82 -1.39 -13.50
N ALA A 53 -10.39 -2.63 -13.25
CA ALA A 53 -10.44 -3.72 -14.23
C ALA A 53 -11.27 -4.91 -13.70
N PRO A 54 -12.62 -4.84 -13.75
CA PRO A 54 -13.50 -5.90 -13.24
C PRO A 54 -13.22 -7.27 -13.87
N SER A 55 -12.89 -7.33 -15.17
CA SER A 55 -12.56 -8.58 -15.87
C SER A 55 -11.34 -9.28 -15.27
N ARG A 56 -10.29 -8.53 -14.91
CA ARG A 56 -9.08 -9.08 -14.28
C ARG A 56 -9.35 -9.54 -12.84
N VAL A 57 -10.23 -8.86 -12.13
CA VAL A 57 -10.70 -9.28 -10.79
C VAL A 57 -11.56 -10.54 -10.87
N LEU A 58 -12.39 -10.69 -11.91
CA LEU A 58 -13.14 -11.92 -12.17
C LEU A 58 -12.19 -13.08 -12.46
N LYS A 59 -11.20 -12.88 -13.34
CA LYS A 59 -10.18 -13.90 -13.64
C LYS A 59 -9.41 -14.36 -12.40
N LEU A 60 -9.06 -13.44 -11.50
CA LEU A 60 -8.47 -13.76 -10.19
C LEU A 60 -9.38 -14.70 -9.38
N LYS A 61 -10.68 -14.42 -9.32
CA LYS A 61 -11.66 -15.25 -8.59
C LYS A 61 -11.92 -16.59 -9.29
N GLU A 62 -11.84 -16.65 -10.60
CA GLU A 62 -11.99 -17.91 -11.36
C GLU A 62 -10.82 -18.86 -11.07
N LEU A 63 -9.57 -18.36 -11.14
CA LEU A 63 -8.38 -19.16 -10.88
C LEU A 63 -8.18 -19.46 -9.39
N TYR A 64 -8.49 -18.48 -8.53
CA TYR A 64 -8.30 -18.58 -7.09
C TYR A 64 -9.51 -18.04 -6.31
N PRO A 65 -10.61 -18.81 -6.20
CA PRO A 65 -11.87 -18.35 -5.59
C PRO A 65 -11.74 -17.90 -4.14
N ASN A 66 -10.83 -18.53 -3.40
CA ASN A 66 -10.59 -18.25 -1.98
C ASN A 66 -9.54 -17.15 -1.75
N LEU A 67 -8.95 -16.60 -2.81
CA LEU A 67 -7.94 -15.55 -2.69
C LEU A 67 -8.64 -14.20 -2.52
N CYS A 68 -8.35 -13.53 -1.41
CA CYS A 68 -8.82 -12.17 -1.18
C CYS A 68 -8.26 -11.22 -2.25
N HIS A 69 -9.01 -10.16 -2.58
CA HIS A 69 -8.53 -9.11 -3.46
C HIS A 69 -7.22 -8.50 -2.92
N PRO A 70 -6.24 -8.17 -3.79
CA PRO A 70 -5.01 -7.54 -3.33
C PRO A 70 -5.30 -6.26 -2.54
N PRO A 71 -4.75 -6.10 -1.33
CA PRO A 71 -5.02 -4.94 -0.51
C PRO A 71 -4.48 -3.68 -1.17
N GLU A 72 -5.22 -2.59 -1.04
CA GLU A 72 -4.77 -1.28 -1.52
C GLU A 72 -4.01 -0.55 -0.41
N PRO A 73 -2.70 -0.27 -0.59
CA PRO A 73 -2.00 0.58 0.35
C PRO A 73 -2.59 2.00 0.30
N ILE A 74 -2.94 2.53 1.48
CA ILE A 74 -3.38 3.91 1.65
C ILE A 74 -2.21 4.67 2.27
N ILE A 75 -1.63 5.62 1.54
CA ILE A 75 -0.42 6.35 1.98
C ILE A 75 -0.63 7.02 3.35
N THR A 76 -1.83 7.54 3.60
CA THR A 76 -2.16 8.24 4.85
C THR A 76 -2.51 7.30 6.02
N ARG A 77 -2.62 5.99 5.79
CA ARG A 77 -3.00 5.01 6.82
C ARG A 77 -1.82 4.12 7.16
N TRP A 78 -1.40 4.18 8.42
CA TRP A 78 -0.33 3.37 8.96
C TRP A 78 -0.54 1.86 8.69
N GLY A 79 0.57 1.18 8.38
CA GLY A 79 0.59 -0.28 8.28
C GLY A 79 -0.07 -0.90 7.04
N THR A 80 -0.81 -0.14 6.22
CA THR A 80 -1.45 -0.73 5.03
C THR A 80 -0.45 -1.23 4.01
N TRP A 81 0.72 -0.58 3.91
CA TRP A 81 1.81 -1.06 3.05
C TRP A 81 2.39 -2.39 3.57
N LEU A 82 2.64 -2.50 4.89
CA LEU A 82 3.12 -3.75 5.50
C LEU A 82 2.12 -4.90 5.36
N ALA A 83 0.83 -4.60 5.51
CA ALA A 83 -0.24 -5.57 5.26
C ALA A 83 -0.25 -6.03 3.79
N ALA A 84 -0.01 -5.11 2.85
CA ALA A 84 0.12 -5.46 1.44
C ALA A 84 1.34 -6.33 1.18
N VAL A 85 2.52 -5.98 1.72
CA VAL A 85 3.72 -6.80 1.63
C VAL A 85 3.44 -8.22 2.12
N LYS A 86 2.82 -8.38 3.29
CA LYS A 86 2.47 -9.69 3.85
C LYS A 86 1.50 -10.47 2.95
N TYR A 87 0.51 -9.80 2.36
CA TYR A 87 -0.40 -10.43 1.41
C TYR A 87 0.36 -10.94 0.19
N TYR A 88 1.19 -10.09 -0.42
CA TYR A 88 1.90 -10.45 -1.65
C TYR A 88 2.96 -11.51 -1.39
N SER A 89 3.67 -11.48 -0.26
CA SER A 89 4.61 -12.55 0.11
C SER A 89 3.92 -13.90 0.21
N ASN A 90 2.72 -13.95 0.78
CA ASN A 90 1.98 -15.19 0.99
C ASN A 90 1.29 -15.72 -0.28
N ASN A 91 1.10 -14.87 -1.30
CA ASN A 91 0.33 -15.20 -2.49
C ASN A 91 1.08 -14.92 -3.80
N PHE A 92 2.40 -14.74 -3.74
CA PHE A 92 3.21 -14.27 -4.86
C PHE A 92 3.01 -15.13 -6.12
N GLU A 93 3.17 -16.45 -6.00
CA GLU A 93 3.03 -17.37 -7.14
C GLU A 93 1.61 -17.36 -7.73
N LYS A 94 0.58 -17.28 -6.88
CA LYS A 94 -0.82 -17.20 -7.35
C LYS A 94 -1.07 -15.92 -8.14
N ILE A 95 -0.57 -14.80 -7.64
CA ILE A 95 -0.71 -13.50 -8.31
C ILE A 95 0.06 -13.49 -9.63
N LYS A 96 1.27 -14.05 -9.65
CA LYS A 96 2.08 -14.21 -10.86
C LYS A 96 1.39 -15.07 -11.91
N ASP A 97 0.80 -16.18 -11.49
CA ASP A 97 0.01 -17.07 -12.36
C ASP A 97 -1.20 -16.34 -12.96
N VAL A 98 -1.97 -15.62 -12.13
CA VAL A 98 -3.09 -14.80 -12.62
C VAL A 98 -2.63 -13.80 -13.67
N ILE A 99 -1.56 -13.04 -13.39
CA ILE A 99 -1.02 -12.04 -14.31
C ILE A 99 -0.56 -12.67 -15.63
N SER A 100 0.05 -13.86 -15.57
CA SER A 100 0.53 -14.58 -16.76
C SER A 100 -0.62 -15.10 -17.63
N ASN A 101 -1.80 -15.30 -17.04
CA ASN A 101 -3.03 -15.71 -17.72
C ASN A 101 -3.93 -14.52 -18.13
N LEU A 102 -3.44 -13.27 -18.03
CA LEU A 102 -4.14 -12.11 -18.57
C LEU A 102 -3.75 -11.91 -20.04
N ASP A 103 -4.73 -11.74 -20.92
CA ASP A 103 -4.48 -11.45 -22.34
C ASP A 103 -3.69 -10.15 -22.50
N SER A 104 -2.62 -10.20 -23.30
CA SER A 104 -1.75 -9.04 -23.57
C SER A 104 -2.48 -7.86 -24.20
N ASP A 105 -3.59 -8.10 -24.90
CA ASP A 105 -4.28 -7.11 -25.74
C ASP A 105 -5.31 -6.25 -24.99
N ASN A 106 -5.67 -6.61 -23.76
CA ASN A 106 -6.67 -5.87 -22.96
C ASN A 106 -6.05 -4.73 -22.12
N ALA A 107 -4.85 -4.27 -22.47
CA ALA A 107 -4.17 -3.16 -21.79
C ALA A 107 -4.42 -1.81 -22.49
N ILE A 108 -5.69 -1.37 -22.55
CA ILE A 108 -5.99 0.01 -22.97
C ILE A 108 -5.64 0.94 -21.80
N TYR A 109 -4.48 1.59 -21.92
CA TYR A 109 -4.07 2.68 -21.06
C TYR A 109 -4.88 3.93 -21.40
N TYR A 110 -5.95 4.22 -20.65
CA TYR A 110 -6.55 5.54 -20.67
C TYR A 110 -5.67 6.47 -19.82
N ALA A 111 -4.71 7.13 -20.47
CA ALA A 111 -4.03 8.28 -19.90
C ALA A 111 -5.07 9.36 -19.59
N LYS A 112 -5.10 9.86 -18.36
CA LYS A 112 -5.80 11.10 -17.99
C LYS A 112 -4.76 12.10 -17.53
#